data_AF-A0A953BVV2-F1
#
_entry.id   AF-A0A953BVV2-F1
#
_cell.length_a   1.000
_cell.length_b   1.000
_cell.length_c   1.000
_cell.angle_alpha   90.00
_cell.angle_beta   90.00
_cell.angle_gamma   90.00
#
_symmetry.space_group_name_H-M   'P 1'
#
loop_
_entity.id
_entity.type
_entity.pdbx_description
1 polymer ?
#
loop_
_entity_poly.entity_id
_entity_poly.type
_entity_poly.pdbx_seq_one_letter_code
_entity_poly.pdbx_strand_id
1 'polypeptide(L)'
;MRTPILALRHNRASCGQHAGLLLQRYLCENATGDGGNPEEKLAILQAAINSASNPHVRELYGIAYRRWQRSLPGSSVTHELPTVGRLIVGLGSENVLETGIRLHHTYGMPIIPGSALKGLAAHYCDQVWGATDKRFMYGEPYHELLFGTTDDIGCIVFHDAWFVPDSDNAPLKLDVMTPHHPTWLDGSEPPSDFDSPTPVPFLSVAGRFRVAVAWSGPEHAEANNWTELANSLLKQALSEWGVGGKTTSGYGRLSEGVDLPQHPEVRAASLRNPTNQSSVISSKRTSGTPTTVRIVGVREKGFDVQEQGRPQGTLTVGNRPADVQASLGNTVDVEVHNDDPQRPQYRWPSQKPPKQRADRGRPRR
;
A
#
# COMPACT_ATOMS: atom_id res chain seq x y z
N MET A 1 -11.86 -28.17 -9.34
CA MET A 1 -12.22 -26.73 -9.47
C MET A 1 -11.06 -25.79 -9.80
N ARG A 2 -9.78 -26.10 -9.46
CA ARG A 2 -8.65 -25.20 -9.78
C ARG A 2 -8.19 -25.19 -11.24
N THR A 3 -8.33 -26.30 -11.98
CA THR A 3 -7.83 -26.42 -13.36
C THR A 3 -8.38 -25.36 -14.34
N PRO A 4 -9.69 -25.02 -14.33
CA PRO A 4 -10.21 -23.94 -15.17
C PRO A 4 -9.67 -22.55 -14.78
N ILE A 5 -9.47 -22.28 -13.48
CA ILE A 5 -8.90 -21.00 -13.01
C ILE A 5 -7.45 -20.86 -13.45
N LEU A 6 -6.67 -21.95 -13.36
CA LEU A 6 -5.29 -21.99 -13.84
C LEU A 6 -5.21 -21.76 -15.36
N ALA A 7 -6.13 -22.33 -16.13
CA ALA A 7 -6.20 -22.08 -17.58
C ALA A 7 -6.49 -20.61 -17.92
N LEU A 8 -7.16 -19.88 -17.04
CA LEU A 8 -7.47 -18.46 -17.19
C LEU A 8 -6.38 -17.52 -16.63
N ARG A 9 -5.27 -18.05 -16.10
CA ARG A 9 -4.20 -17.24 -15.49
C ARG A 9 -3.67 -16.15 -16.41
N HIS A 10 -3.46 -16.48 -17.69
CA HIS A 10 -2.96 -15.50 -18.67
C HIS A 10 -4.04 -14.50 -19.09
N ASN A 11 -5.31 -14.89 -19.07
CA ASN A 11 -6.41 -14.04 -19.51
C ASN A 11 -6.84 -13.04 -18.43
N ARG A 12 -6.63 -13.32 -17.14
CA ARG A 12 -7.10 -12.44 -16.07
C ARG A 12 -6.47 -11.04 -16.10
N ALA A 13 -5.23 -10.92 -16.58
CA ALA A 13 -4.49 -9.67 -16.60
C ALA A 13 -5.04 -8.65 -17.61
N SER A 14 -5.55 -9.12 -18.75
CA SER A 14 -6.00 -8.28 -19.87
C SER A 14 -7.50 -8.36 -20.14
N CYS A 15 -8.15 -9.47 -19.78
CA CYS A 15 -9.57 -9.73 -20.05
C CYS A 15 -10.43 -9.67 -18.78
N GLY A 16 -9.86 -9.35 -17.62
CA GLY A 16 -10.60 -9.19 -16.37
C GLY A 16 -11.63 -8.06 -16.47
N GLN A 17 -12.89 -8.37 -16.20
CA GLN A 17 -14.01 -7.41 -16.27
C GLN A 17 -14.67 -7.13 -14.91
N HIS A 18 -14.23 -7.78 -13.84
CA HIS A 18 -14.74 -7.50 -12.51
C HIS A 18 -13.65 -7.64 -11.43
N ALA A 19 -13.18 -6.51 -10.89
CA ALA A 19 -12.12 -6.47 -9.88
C ALA A 19 -12.42 -7.32 -8.63
N GLY A 20 -13.63 -7.22 -8.06
CA GLY A 20 -14.01 -8.02 -6.88
C GLY A 20 -13.95 -9.53 -7.11
N LEU A 21 -14.50 -10.01 -8.23
CA LEU A 21 -14.45 -11.41 -8.62
C LEU A 21 -13.01 -11.91 -8.83
N LEU A 22 -12.16 -11.09 -9.47
CA LEU A 22 -10.75 -11.42 -9.65
C LEU A 22 -10.06 -11.65 -8.30
N LEU A 23 -10.19 -10.68 -7.38
CA LEU A 23 -9.58 -10.73 -6.06
C LEU A 23 -10.07 -11.91 -5.21
N GLN A 24 -11.35 -12.27 -5.33
CA GLN A 24 -11.95 -13.31 -4.49
C GLN A 24 -11.81 -14.73 -5.05
N ARG A 25 -11.78 -14.91 -6.37
CA ARG A 25 -11.98 -16.22 -6.99
C ARG A 25 -10.89 -16.63 -7.99
N TYR A 26 -10.03 -15.72 -8.44
CA TYR A 26 -9.06 -15.98 -9.52
C TYR A 26 -7.60 -16.04 -9.04
N LEU A 27 -7.39 -16.26 -7.74
CA LEU A 27 -6.08 -16.58 -7.22
C LEU A 27 -5.68 -18.01 -7.64
N CYS A 28 -4.54 -18.16 -8.30
CA CYS A 28 -4.10 -19.44 -8.86
C CYS A 28 -3.27 -20.25 -7.86
N GLU A 29 -2.52 -19.57 -7.01
CA GLU A 29 -1.59 -20.15 -6.03
C GLU A 29 -1.79 -19.47 -4.67
N ASN A 30 -1.19 -20.02 -3.61
CA ASN A 30 -1.20 -19.31 -2.33
C ASN A 30 -0.37 -18.02 -2.48
N ALA A 31 -0.87 -16.91 -1.98
CA ALA A 31 -0.26 -15.58 -2.17
C ALA A 31 0.07 -14.85 -0.85
N THR A 32 -0.29 -15.46 0.29
CA THR A 32 -0.12 -14.93 1.65
C THR A 32 0.34 -16.04 2.60
N GLY A 33 0.85 -15.66 3.78
CA GLY A 33 1.39 -16.57 4.78
C GLY A 33 2.66 -17.32 4.35
N ASP A 34 3.03 -18.33 5.14
CA ASP A 34 4.21 -19.15 4.90
C ASP A 34 4.12 -19.90 3.56
N GLY A 35 5.07 -19.62 2.67
CA GLY A 35 5.09 -20.17 1.31
C GLY A 35 4.16 -19.45 0.32
N GLY A 36 3.61 -18.29 0.66
CA GLY A 36 2.88 -17.43 -0.28
C GLY A 36 3.77 -16.89 -1.39
N ASN A 37 3.25 -16.83 -2.62
CA ASN A 37 3.94 -16.28 -3.79
C ASN A 37 3.64 -14.76 -3.94
N PRO A 38 4.61 -13.86 -3.70
CA PRO A 38 4.38 -12.41 -3.79
C PRO A 38 4.07 -11.93 -5.21
N GLU A 39 4.61 -12.61 -6.23
CA GLU A 39 4.35 -12.28 -7.64
C GLU A 39 2.89 -12.57 -8.01
N GLU A 40 2.33 -13.65 -7.46
CA GLU A 40 0.91 -14.00 -7.64
C GLU A 40 0.01 -12.94 -6.98
N LYS A 41 0.37 -12.48 -5.77
CA LYS A 41 -0.33 -11.36 -5.11
C LYS A 41 -0.31 -10.12 -5.99
N LEU A 42 0.87 -9.69 -6.44
CA LEU A 42 1.00 -8.50 -7.28
C LEU A 42 0.21 -8.63 -8.59
N ALA A 43 0.27 -9.80 -9.24
CA ALA A 43 -0.43 -10.05 -10.49
C ALA A 43 -1.96 -9.95 -10.34
N ILE A 44 -2.54 -10.47 -9.25
CA ILE A 44 -3.99 -10.38 -9.05
C ILE A 44 -4.45 -8.96 -8.70
N LEU A 45 -3.63 -8.20 -7.95
CA LEU A 45 -3.90 -6.79 -7.67
C LEU A 45 -3.85 -5.96 -8.96
N GLN A 46 -2.85 -6.20 -9.81
CA GLN A 46 -2.74 -5.52 -11.11
C GLN A 46 -3.91 -5.87 -12.04
N ALA A 47 -4.34 -7.13 -12.06
CA ALA A 47 -5.52 -7.55 -12.83
C ALA A 47 -6.79 -6.82 -12.36
N ALA A 48 -6.96 -6.63 -11.05
CA ALA A 48 -8.08 -5.87 -10.50
C ALA A 48 -8.02 -4.38 -10.91
N ILE A 49 -6.84 -3.75 -10.90
CA ILE A 49 -6.64 -2.38 -11.38
C ILE A 49 -7.02 -2.28 -12.86
N ASN A 50 -6.51 -3.18 -13.71
CA ASN A 50 -6.81 -3.19 -15.15
C ASN A 50 -8.30 -3.37 -15.41
N SER A 51 -8.98 -4.22 -14.64
CA SER A 51 -10.42 -4.44 -14.73
C SER A 51 -11.23 -3.19 -14.39
N ALA A 52 -10.88 -2.47 -13.32
CA ALA A 52 -11.60 -1.26 -12.91
C ALA A 52 -11.34 -0.08 -13.87
N SER A 53 -10.21 -0.11 -14.58
CA SER A 53 -9.86 0.85 -15.64
C SER A 53 -10.43 0.48 -17.02
N ASN A 54 -11.06 -0.69 -17.17
CA ASN A 54 -11.56 -1.16 -18.47
C ASN A 54 -12.69 -0.25 -18.99
N PRO A 55 -12.59 0.30 -20.22
CA PRO A 55 -13.60 1.22 -20.76
C PRO A 55 -15.01 0.65 -20.81
N HIS A 56 -15.19 -0.62 -21.16
CA HIS A 56 -16.51 -1.26 -21.25
C HIS A 56 -17.15 -1.43 -19.86
N VAL A 57 -16.33 -1.78 -18.86
CA VAL A 57 -16.78 -1.87 -17.46
C VAL A 57 -17.20 -0.50 -16.94
N ARG A 58 -16.42 0.54 -17.28
CA ARG A 58 -16.71 1.93 -16.90
C ARG A 58 -17.96 2.46 -17.58
N GLU A 59 -18.19 2.13 -18.84
CA GLU A 59 -19.41 2.49 -19.57
C GLU A 59 -20.65 1.88 -18.90
N LEU A 60 -20.61 0.57 -18.63
CA LEU A 60 -21.68 -0.13 -17.92
C LEU A 60 -21.92 0.47 -16.52
N TYR A 61 -20.83 0.73 -15.79
CA TYR A 61 -20.89 1.37 -14.48
C TYR A 61 -21.50 2.78 -14.55
N GLY A 62 -21.16 3.57 -15.57
CA GLY A 62 -21.70 4.90 -15.79
C GLY A 62 -23.22 4.90 -16.05
N ILE A 63 -23.75 3.86 -16.70
CA ILE A 63 -25.20 3.65 -16.83
C ILE A 63 -25.82 3.35 -15.46
N ALA A 64 -25.21 2.44 -14.69
CA ALA A 64 -25.69 2.07 -13.37
C ALA A 64 -25.66 3.24 -12.37
N TYR A 65 -24.58 4.01 -12.37
CA TYR A 65 -24.41 5.21 -11.56
C TYR A 65 -25.50 6.25 -11.83
N ARG A 66 -25.80 6.51 -13.11
CA ARG A 66 -26.89 7.43 -13.48
C ARG A 66 -28.26 6.91 -13.04
N ARG A 67 -28.50 5.59 -13.14
CA ARG A 67 -29.73 4.98 -12.64
C ARG A 67 -29.84 5.11 -11.13
N TRP A 68 -28.76 4.83 -10.40
CA TRP A 68 -28.71 5.01 -8.94
C TRP A 68 -28.94 6.46 -8.54
N GLN A 69 -28.28 7.42 -9.19
CA GLN A 69 -28.48 8.85 -8.94
C GLN A 69 -29.96 9.25 -9.09
N ARG A 70 -30.65 8.75 -10.12
CA ARG A 70 -32.08 9.02 -10.35
C ARG A 70 -33.01 8.31 -9.35
N SER A 71 -32.52 7.29 -8.65
CA SER A 71 -33.29 6.57 -7.62
C SER A 71 -33.22 7.22 -6.25
N LEU A 72 -32.33 8.21 -6.06
CA LEU A 72 -32.26 8.96 -4.81
C LEU A 72 -33.56 9.75 -4.59
N PRO A 73 -34.11 9.77 -3.36
CA PRO A 73 -35.27 10.60 -3.03
C PRO A 73 -35.06 12.07 -3.41
N GLY A 74 -36.12 12.78 -3.79
CA GLY A 74 -36.04 14.21 -4.12
C GLY A 74 -35.60 15.10 -2.95
N SER A 75 -35.78 14.63 -1.71
CA SER A 75 -35.31 15.25 -0.47
C SER A 75 -33.82 14.96 -0.15
N SER A 76 -33.11 14.24 -1.02
CA SER A 76 -31.71 13.90 -0.77
C SER A 76 -30.81 15.12 -0.93
N VAL A 77 -29.92 15.32 0.04
CA VAL A 77 -28.79 16.24 -0.07
C VAL A 77 -27.59 15.44 -0.55
N THR A 78 -26.99 15.85 -1.67
CA THR A 78 -25.90 15.12 -2.31
C THR A 78 -24.70 16.00 -2.60
N HIS A 79 -23.50 15.48 -2.39
CA HIS A 79 -22.24 16.15 -2.73
C HIS A 79 -21.26 15.16 -3.34
N GLU A 80 -20.40 15.66 -4.23
CA GLU A 80 -19.27 14.88 -4.70
C GLU A 80 -17.99 15.34 -4.02
N LEU A 81 -17.33 14.43 -3.30
CA LEU A 81 -16.13 14.74 -2.53
C LEU A 81 -14.93 13.97 -3.08
N PRO A 82 -13.84 14.65 -3.49
CA PRO A 82 -12.62 13.98 -3.90
C PRO A 82 -11.87 13.45 -2.69
N THR A 83 -11.15 12.34 -2.87
CA THR A 83 -10.18 11.84 -1.90
C THR A 83 -8.99 12.80 -1.82
N VAL A 84 -8.66 13.29 -0.62
CA VAL A 84 -7.48 14.16 -0.38
C VAL A 84 -6.18 13.39 -0.53
N GLY A 85 -6.18 12.11 -0.19
CA GLY A 85 -5.07 11.19 -0.37
C GLY A 85 -5.57 9.87 -0.93
N ARG A 86 -5.06 8.77 -0.41
CA ARG A 86 -5.57 7.44 -0.70
C ARG A 86 -6.70 7.06 0.25
N LEU A 87 -7.68 6.33 -0.25
CA LEU A 87 -8.75 5.74 0.56
C LEU A 87 -8.58 4.22 0.60
N ILE A 88 -8.75 3.63 1.79
CA ILE A 88 -8.81 2.18 1.98
C ILE A 88 -10.13 1.86 2.66
N VAL A 89 -11.08 1.22 1.98
CA VAL A 89 -12.32 0.76 2.61
C VAL A 89 -12.30 -0.75 2.66
N GLY A 90 -12.57 -1.36 3.81
CA GLY A 90 -12.71 -2.81 3.93
C GLY A 90 -11.40 -3.57 4.17
N LEU A 91 -10.34 -2.92 4.66
CA LEU A 91 -9.07 -3.61 4.98
C LEU A 91 -9.27 -4.78 5.96
N GLY A 92 -10.21 -4.66 6.91
CA GLY A 92 -10.53 -5.69 7.90
C GLY A 92 -11.57 -6.74 7.47
N SER A 93 -12.06 -6.73 6.23
CA SER A 93 -12.92 -7.83 5.77
C SER A 93 -12.08 -9.07 5.53
N GLU A 94 -12.51 -10.24 6.03
CA GLU A 94 -11.84 -11.51 5.77
C GLU A 94 -11.63 -11.71 4.26
N ASN A 95 -10.37 -11.81 3.85
CA ASN A 95 -10.01 -12.07 2.47
C ASN A 95 -8.67 -12.79 2.42
N VAL A 96 -8.50 -13.62 1.39
CA VAL A 96 -7.29 -14.44 1.20
C VAL A 96 -6.02 -13.60 1.08
N LEU A 97 -6.14 -12.33 0.68
CA LEU A 97 -5.00 -11.44 0.46
C LEU A 97 -4.59 -10.64 1.72
N GLU A 98 -5.32 -10.79 2.83
CA GLU A 98 -5.17 -10.07 4.11
C GLU A 98 -5.32 -8.53 4.00
N THR A 99 -5.61 -8.02 2.81
CA THR A 99 -5.68 -6.58 2.49
C THR A 99 -6.93 -6.30 1.69
N GLY A 100 -8.06 -6.23 2.40
CA GLY A 100 -9.38 -6.15 1.78
C GLY A 100 -9.65 -4.78 1.19
N ILE A 101 -10.41 -4.76 0.10
CA ILE A 101 -10.98 -3.54 -0.47
C ILE A 101 -12.47 -3.73 -0.74
N ARG A 102 -13.28 -2.72 -0.41
CA ARG A 102 -14.72 -2.77 -0.63
C ARG A 102 -15.04 -2.27 -2.03
N LEU A 103 -15.55 -3.20 -2.83
CA LEU A 103 -15.96 -2.98 -4.21
C LEU A 103 -17.45 -3.28 -4.35
N HIS A 104 -18.12 -2.53 -5.20
CA HIS A 104 -19.50 -2.77 -5.59
C HIS A 104 -19.62 -4.19 -6.15
N HIS A 105 -20.54 -4.98 -5.58
CA HIS A 105 -20.62 -6.41 -5.85
C HIS A 105 -20.88 -6.76 -7.33
N THR A 106 -21.66 -5.92 -8.03
CA THR A 106 -22.02 -6.15 -9.45
C THR A 106 -21.05 -5.54 -10.46
N TYR A 107 -20.35 -4.45 -10.11
CA TYR A 107 -19.59 -3.64 -11.07
C TYR A 107 -18.08 -3.62 -10.78
N GLY A 108 -17.65 -4.13 -9.62
CA GLY A 108 -16.24 -4.16 -9.24
C GLY A 108 -15.62 -2.78 -8.97
N MET A 109 -16.42 -1.71 -8.88
CA MET A 109 -15.94 -0.34 -8.65
C MET A 109 -15.88 -0.01 -7.16
N PRO A 110 -15.01 0.91 -6.71
CA PRO A 110 -14.96 1.33 -5.31
C PRO A 110 -16.31 1.82 -4.78
N ILE A 111 -16.61 1.48 -3.53
CA ILE A 111 -17.82 1.92 -2.84
C ILE A 111 -17.52 2.16 -1.36
N ILE A 112 -18.09 3.22 -0.78
CA ILE A 112 -18.07 3.46 0.66
C ILE A 112 -19.46 3.08 1.20
N PRO A 113 -19.57 2.06 2.07
CA PRO A 113 -20.86 1.67 2.63
C PRO A 113 -21.52 2.81 3.42
N GLY A 114 -22.83 2.98 3.27
CA GLY A 114 -23.63 3.94 4.00
C GLY A 114 -23.58 3.69 5.51
N SER A 115 -23.41 2.45 5.94
CA SER A 115 -23.16 2.11 7.34
C SER A 115 -21.83 2.65 7.87
N ALA A 116 -20.78 2.65 7.05
CA ALA A 116 -19.49 3.24 7.42
C ALA A 116 -19.59 4.78 7.51
N LEU A 117 -20.33 5.40 6.60
CA LEU A 117 -20.62 6.84 6.64
C LEU A 117 -21.46 7.21 7.87
N LYS A 118 -22.53 6.45 8.15
CA LYS A 118 -23.39 6.65 9.31
C LYS A 118 -22.60 6.50 10.62
N GLY A 119 -21.80 5.45 10.73
CA GLY A 119 -20.97 5.21 11.92
C GLY A 119 -19.93 6.31 12.15
N LEU A 120 -19.27 6.76 11.07
CA LEU A 120 -18.35 7.90 11.12
C LEU A 120 -19.07 9.18 11.59
N ALA A 121 -20.20 9.51 10.96
CA ALA A 121 -20.97 10.69 11.30
C ALA A 121 -21.50 10.63 12.74
N ALA A 122 -22.00 9.49 13.20
CA ALA A 122 -22.49 9.30 14.57
C ALA A 122 -21.37 9.50 15.60
N HIS A 123 -20.22 8.87 15.39
CA HIS A 123 -19.10 9.00 16.31
C HIS A 123 -18.53 10.43 16.34
N TYR A 124 -18.45 11.08 15.17
CA TYR A 124 -18.05 12.49 15.09
C TYR A 124 -19.06 13.42 15.76
N CYS A 125 -20.36 13.16 15.58
CA CYS A 125 -21.45 13.90 16.21
C CYS A 125 -21.28 13.90 17.73
N ASP A 126 -21.15 12.72 18.32
CA ASP A 126 -21.01 12.53 19.76
C ASP A 126 -19.76 13.22 20.33
N GLN A 127 -18.60 13.03 19.69
CA GLN A 127 -17.33 13.47 20.24
C GLN A 127 -17.01 14.94 19.94
N VAL A 128 -17.35 15.45 18.76
CA VAL A 128 -16.95 16.80 18.32
C VAL A 128 -18.10 17.78 18.50
N TRP A 129 -19.28 17.47 17.96
CA TRP A 129 -20.43 18.35 18.11
C TRP A 129 -21.01 18.27 19.54
N GLY A 130 -21.04 17.08 20.14
CA GLY A 130 -21.47 16.86 21.53
C GLY A 130 -20.63 17.61 22.56
N ALA A 131 -19.33 17.82 22.27
CA ALA A 131 -18.46 18.66 23.10
C ALA A 131 -18.85 20.14 23.08
N THR A 132 -19.51 20.61 22.02
CA THR A 132 -19.97 22.00 21.86
C THR A 132 -21.42 22.18 22.30
N ASP A 133 -22.29 21.23 21.96
CA ASP A 133 -23.71 21.20 22.32
C ASP A 133 -24.12 19.77 22.68
N LYS A 134 -24.46 19.60 23.96
CA LYS A 134 -24.77 18.30 24.55
C LYS A 134 -25.90 17.57 23.83
N ARG A 135 -26.82 18.27 23.16
CA ARG A 135 -27.93 17.63 22.43
C ARG A 135 -27.46 16.65 21.33
N PHE A 136 -26.22 16.81 20.85
CA PHE A 136 -25.59 15.94 19.86
C PHE A 136 -24.81 14.75 20.45
N MET A 137 -24.68 14.66 21.78
CA MET A 137 -24.06 13.50 22.43
C MET A 137 -24.90 12.24 22.25
N TYR A 138 -24.24 11.08 22.33
CA TYR A 138 -24.93 9.79 22.27
C TYR A 138 -25.99 9.68 23.37
N GLY A 139 -27.22 9.31 22.97
CA GLY A 139 -28.39 9.23 23.86
C GLY A 139 -29.14 10.55 24.06
N GLU A 140 -28.73 11.63 23.39
CA GLU A 140 -29.41 12.93 23.47
C GLU A 140 -30.29 13.18 22.23
N PRO A 141 -31.32 14.05 22.34
CA PRO A 141 -32.41 14.11 21.36
C PRO A 141 -31.98 14.36 19.91
N TYR A 142 -30.93 15.14 19.64
CA TYR A 142 -30.50 15.41 18.27
C TYR A 142 -29.69 14.24 17.69
N HIS A 143 -28.88 13.59 18.53
CA HIS A 143 -28.18 12.38 18.09
C HIS A 143 -29.17 11.25 17.77
N GLU A 144 -30.14 11.01 18.65
CA GLU A 144 -31.16 9.98 18.45
C GLU A 144 -32.04 10.26 17.22
N LEU A 145 -32.43 11.52 17.00
CA LEU A 145 -33.17 11.91 15.79
C LEU A 145 -32.39 11.60 14.50
N LEU A 146 -31.07 11.86 14.48
CA LEU A 146 -30.25 11.65 13.29
C LEU A 146 -29.96 10.15 13.05
N PHE A 147 -29.62 9.41 14.10
CA PHE A 147 -29.04 8.08 13.99
C PHE A 147 -29.94 6.94 14.47
N GLY A 148 -30.96 7.23 15.26
CA GLY A 148 -31.84 6.27 15.90
C GLY A 148 -31.26 5.67 17.18
N THR A 149 -32.04 4.82 17.81
CA THR A 149 -31.71 4.04 18.99
C THR A 149 -31.87 2.54 18.69
N THR A 150 -31.93 1.71 19.72
CA THR A 150 -32.29 0.29 19.56
C THR A 150 -33.80 0.10 19.36
N ASP A 151 -34.60 1.03 19.89
CA ASP A 151 -36.07 0.97 19.84
C ASP A 151 -36.65 1.77 18.68
N ASP A 152 -35.96 2.86 18.26
CA ASP A 152 -36.44 3.79 17.24
C ASP A 152 -35.47 3.93 16.07
N ILE A 153 -36.03 4.06 14.85
CA ILE A 153 -35.24 4.35 13.65
C ILE A 153 -34.81 5.82 13.63
N GLY A 154 -33.61 6.09 13.12
CA GLY A 154 -33.17 7.46 12.84
C GLY A 154 -33.90 8.06 11.64
N CYS A 155 -34.06 9.37 11.61
CA CYS A 155 -34.74 10.10 10.54
C CYS A 155 -33.87 10.31 9.30
N ILE A 156 -32.56 10.02 9.34
CA ILE A 156 -31.64 10.21 8.22
C ILE A 156 -31.15 8.86 7.66
N VAL A 157 -31.34 8.68 6.36
CA VAL A 157 -30.74 7.59 5.59
C VAL A 157 -29.40 8.04 5.05
N PHE A 158 -28.36 7.28 5.34
CA PHE A 158 -27.03 7.43 4.78
C PHE A 158 -26.87 6.41 3.64
N HIS A 159 -26.91 6.89 2.40
CA HIS A 159 -26.73 6.02 1.24
C HIS A 159 -25.26 5.62 1.06
N ASP A 160 -25.02 4.48 0.41
CA ASP A 160 -23.67 4.14 -0.04
C ASP A 160 -23.11 5.26 -0.92
N ALA A 161 -21.84 5.62 -0.70
CA ALA A 161 -21.15 6.55 -1.58
C ALA A 161 -20.60 5.81 -2.80
N TRP A 162 -21.12 6.17 -3.97
CA TRP A 162 -20.70 5.60 -5.24
C TRP A 162 -19.52 6.39 -5.81
N PHE A 163 -18.54 5.69 -6.37
CA PHE A 163 -17.45 6.31 -7.11
C PHE A 163 -17.99 7.10 -8.30
N VAL A 164 -17.62 8.37 -8.45
CA VAL A 164 -18.07 9.22 -9.56
C VAL A 164 -17.36 8.74 -10.83
N PRO A 165 -18.08 8.32 -11.89
CA PRO A 165 -17.48 7.95 -13.16
C PRO A 165 -16.56 9.06 -13.67
N ASP A 166 -15.43 8.69 -14.27
CA ASP A 166 -14.51 9.64 -14.92
C ASP A 166 -13.81 10.64 -13.98
N SER A 167 -13.98 10.48 -12.66
CA SER A 167 -13.22 11.26 -11.67
C SER A 167 -11.74 10.84 -11.53
N ASP A 168 -11.40 9.59 -11.89
CA ASP A 168 -10.03 9.09 -12.06
C ASP A 168 -10.03 8.00 -13.14
N ASN A 169 -8.98 7.94 -13.95
CA ASN A 169 -8.81 6.93 -15.01
C ASN A 169 -8.40 5.54 -14.49
N ALA A 170 -7.79 5.51 -13.30
CA ALA A 170 -7.41 4.30 -12.59
C ALA A 170 -7.93 4.38 -11.14
N PRO A 171 -9.20 4.01 -10.88
CA PRO A 171 -9.83 4.18 -9.57
C PRO A 171 -9.14 3.35 -8.47
N LEU A 172 -8.57 2.21 -8.83
CA LEU A 172 -7.77 1.36 -7.95
C LEU A 172 -6.28 1.64 -8.17
N LYS A 173 -5.54 1.73 -7.08
CA LYS A 173 -4.12 2.07 -7.06
C LYS A 173 -3.38 1.04 -6.21
N LEU A 174 -2.20 0.66 -6.68
CA LEU A 174 -1.30 -0.15 -5.88
C LEU A 174 -0.64 0.73 -4.81
N ASP A 175 -0.55 0.20 -3.61
CA ASP A 175 0.11 0.84 -2.47
C ASP A 175 0.86 -0.22 -1.66
N VAL A 176 1.74 0.20 -0.74
CA VAL A 176 2.58 -0.70 0.06
C VAL A 176 2.62 -0.28 1.51
N MET A 177 2.49 -1.25 2.41
CA MET A 177 2.77 -1.05 3.83
C MET A 177 4.00 -1.86 4.21
N THR A 178 4.88 -1.29 5.03
CA THR A 178 6.10 -1.94 5.51
C THR A 178 6.08 -2.00 7.05
N PRO A 179 5.32 -2.91 7.66
CA PRO A 179 5.45 -3.17 9.10
C PRO A 179 6.90 -3.53 9.43
N HIS A 180 7.44 -2.87 10.45
CA HIS A 180 8.82 -3.05 10.90
C HIS A 180 8.97 -4.06 12.05
N HIS A 181 7.94 -4.28 12.88
CA HIS A 181 8.02 -5.19 14.03
C HIS A 181 6.78 -6.11 14.14
N PRO A 182 6.55 -7.05 13.20
CA PRO A 182 5.41 -7.95 13.28
C PRO A 182 5.45 -8.85 14.53
N THR A 183 6.63 -9.30 14.95
CA THR A 183 6.88 -10.13 16.15
C THR A 183 6.77 -9.38 17.47
N TRP A 184 6.77 -8.05 17.45
CA TRP A 184 6.41 -7.27 18.63
C TRP A 184 4.89 -7.13 18.76
N LEU A 185 4.20 -6.96 17.63
CA LEU A 185 2.74 -6.79 17.60
C LEU A 185 1.98 -8.05 18.06
N ASP A 186 2.57 -9.24 17.87
CA ASP A 186 2.03 -10.50 18.40
C ASP A 186 2.49 -10.82 19.84
N GLY A 187 3.35 -9.97 20.43
CA GLY A 187 3.88 -10.10 21.78
C GLY A 187 4.98 -11.15 21.97
N SER A 188 5.53 -11.71 20.89
CA SER A 188 6.55 -12.76 20.96
C SER A 188 7.95 -12.24 21.30
N GLU A 189 8.35 -11.09 20.75
CA GLU A 189 9.68 -10.52 20.96
C GLU A 189 9.65 -8.98 21.16
N PRO A 190 10.56 -8.39 21.95
CA PRO A 190 10.70 -6.94 22.05
C PRO A 190 11.18 -6.35 20.71
N PRO A 191 10.73 -5.15 20.33
CA PRO A 191 11.02 -4.58 19.02
C PRO A 191 12.50 -4.23 18.92
N SER A 192 13.11 -4.53 17.78
CA SER A 192 14.53 -4.35 17.54
C SER A 192 14.76 -3.51 16.28
N ASP A 193 15.66 -2.53 16.33
CA ASP A 193 16.04 -1.70 15.18
C ASP A 193 16.67 -2.51 14.02
N PHE A 194 16.92 -3.80 14.22
CA PHE A 194 17.45 -4.73 13.21
C PHE A 194 16.37 -5.49 12.44
N ASP A 195 15.08 -5.29 12.76
CA ASP A 195 13.99 -5.98 12.08
C ASP A 195 13.83 -5.45 10.63
N SER A 196 13.81 -6.38 9.67
CA SER A 196 13.67 -6.03 8.26
C SER A 196 12.21 -5.67 7.96
N PRO A 197 11.93 -4.54 7.27
CA PRO A 197 10.58 -4.23 6.83
C PRO A 197 10.06 -5.32 5.91
N THR A 198 8.81 -5.74 6.12
CA THR A 198 8.14 -6.69 5.22
C THR A 198 7.18 -5.93 4.30
N PRO A 199 7.50 -5.67 3.02
CA PRO A 199 6.60 -4.94 2.13
C PRO A 199 5.37 -5.76 1.80
N VAL A 200 4.19 -5.27 2.20
CA VAL A 200 2.89 -5.88 1.91
C VAL A 200 2.15 -4.98 0.92
N PRO A 201 2.04 -5.39 -0.37
CA PRO A 201 1.28 -4.64 -1.36
C PRO A 201 -0.22 -4.78 -1.09
N PHE A 202 -0.97 -3.70 -1.32
CA PHE A 202 -2.42 -3.67 -1.20
C PHE A 202 -3.06 -2.70 -2.19
N LEU A 203 -4.40 -2.72 -2.28
CA LEU A 203 -5.16 -1.78 -3.10
C LEU A 203 -5.68 -0.62 -2.28
N SER A 204 -5.47 0.57 -2.80
CA SER A 204 -6.11 1.81 -2.35
C SER A 204 -6.92 2.44 -3.47
N VAL A 205 -7.70 3.46 -3.13
CA VAL A 205 -8.59 4.18 -4.05
C VAL A 205 -8.17 5.64 -4.12
N ALA A 206 -8.27 6.21 -5.32
CA ALA A 206 -8.25 7.66 -5.52
C ALA A 206 -9.32 8.06 -6.54
N GLY A 207 -9.91 9.24 -6.36
CA GLY A 207 -10.94 9.80 -7.22
C GLY A 207 -12.01 10.52 -6.41
N ARG A 208 -13.24 10.58 -6.92
CA ARG A 208 -14.35 11.28 -6.27
C ARG A 208 -15.47 10.31 -5.92
N PHE A 209 -16.14 10.56 -4.80
CA PHE A 209 -17.33 9.81 -4.38
C PHE A 209 -18.53 10.74 -4.28
N ARG A 210 -19.68 10.30 -4.79
CA ARG A 210 -20.94 10.97 -4.52
C ARG A 210 -21.53 10.43 -3.23
N VAL A 211 -21.59 11.29 -2.24
CA VAL A 211 -22.22 11.06 -0.94
C VAL A 211 -23.65 11.58 -1.00
N ALA A 212 -24.58 10.86 -0.39
CA ALA A 212 -25.98 11.24 -0.33
C ALA A 212 -26.58 10.89 1.04
N VAL A 213 -27.29 11.85 1.62
CA VAL A 213 -28.14 11.64 2.80
C VAL A 213 -29.56 12.07 2.47
N ALA A 214 -30.56 11.41 3.03
CA ALA A 214 -31.96 11.70 2.77
C ALA A 214 -32.80 11.62 4.04
N TRP A 215 -33.85 12.45 4.11
CA TRP A 215 -34.87 12.33 5.13
C TRP A 215 -35.72 11.06 4.91
N SER A 216 -35.90 10.29 5.98
CA SER A 216 -36.79 9.11 6.04
C SER A 216 -37.72 9.13 7.25
N GLY A 217 -37.76 10.24 8.01
CA GLY A 217 -38.71 10.44 9.09
C GLY A 217 -40.11 10.84 8.60
N PRO A 218 -41.06 11.06 9.53
CA PRO A 218 -42.37 11.62 9.23
C PRO A 218 -42.28 13.00 8.56
N GLU A 219 -43.37 13.46 7.94
CA GLU A 219 -43.44 14.80 7.38
C GLU A 219 -43.20 15.85 8.49
N HIS A 220 -42.20 16.71 8.30
CA HIS A 220 -41.78 17.69 9.29
C HIS A 220 -41.27 18.96 8.59
N ALA A 221 -41.65 20.14 9.11
CA ALA A 221 -41.30 21.42 8.49
C ALA A 221 -39.78 21.65 8.40
N GLU A 222 -39.03 21.09 9.35
CA GLU A 222 -37.57 21.19 9.42
C GLU A 222 -36.83 20.01 8.77
N ALA A 223 -37.52 19.07 8.09
CA ALA A 223 -36.88 17.88 7.51
C ALA A 223 -35.68 18.21 6.62
N ASN A 224 -35.79 19.26 5.80
CA ASN A 224 -34.69 19.73 4.95
C ASN A 224 -33.52 20.27 5.77
N ASN A 225 -33.78 21.06 6.81
CA ASN A 225 -32.74 21.60 7.69
C ASN A 225 -31.98 20.49 8.41
N TRP A 226 -32.69 19.46 8.90
CA TRP A 226 -32.07 18.29 9.53
C TRP A 226 -31.23 17.48 8.53
N THR A 227 -31.69 17.35 7.29
CA THR A 227 -30.94 16.65 6.25
C THR A 227 -29.68 17.41 5.85
N GLU A 228 -29.75 18.74 5.72
CA GLU A 228 -28.60 19.61 5.48
C GLU A 228 -27.60 19.61 6.64
N LEU A 229 -28.10 19.58 7.88
CA LEU A 229 -27.29 19.47 9.09
C LEU A 229 -26.54 18.13 9.12
N ALA A 230 -27.23 17.02 8.86
CA ALA A 230 -26.63 15.69 8.79
C ALA A 230 -25.57 15.60 7.68
N ASN A 231 -25.83 16.23 6.53
CA ASN A 231 -24.86 16.33 5.45
C ASN A 231 -23.62 17.15 5.85
N SER A 232 -23.82 18.28 6.53
CA SER A 232 -22.72 19.15 7.01
C SER A 232 -21.85 18.43 8.03
N LEU A 233 -22.48 17.70 8.97
CA LEU A 233 -21.83 16.80 9.91
C LEU A 233 -20.96 15.77 9.19
N LEU A 234 -21.53 15.07 8.21
CA LEU A 234 -20.82 14.04 7.45
C LEU A 234 -19.65 14.61 6.65
N LYS A 235 -19.81 15.80 6.03
CA LYS A 235 -18.73 16.49 5.31
C LYS A 235 -17.55 16.82 6.24
N GLN A 236 -17.83 17.35 7.43
CA GLN A 236 -16.79 17.63 8.42
C GLN A 236 -16.08 16.35 8.87
N ALA A 237 -16.85 15.31 9.22
CA ALA A 237 -16.29 14.04 9.66
C ALA A 237 -15.39 13.38 8.60
N LEU A 238 -15.81 13.41 7.32
CA LEU A 238 -15.00 12.91 6.20
C LEU A 238 -13.72 13.72 5.98
N SER A 239 -13.76 15.04 6.18
CA SER A 239 -12.61 15.92 6.01
C SER A 239 -11.60 15.81 7.15
N GLU A 240 -12.06 15.70 8.39
CA GLU A 240 -11.21 15.77 9.59
C GLU A 240 -10.75 14.39 10.07
N TRP A 241 -11.64 13.42 10.11
CA TRP A 241 -11.38 12.08 10.65
C TRP A 241 -11.19 11.02 9.56
N GLY A 242 -11.87 11.19 8.43
CA GLY A 242 -11.82 10.26 7.31
C GLY A 242 -12.55 8.94 7.56
N VAL A 243 -12.72 8.16 6.50
CA VAL A 243 -13.43 6.88 6.52
C VAL A 243 -12.54 5.74 6.05
N GLY A 244 -12.77 4.54 6.60
CA GLY A 244 -12.07 3.33 6.22
C GLY A 244 -10.87 3.00 7.12
N GLY A 245 -9.88 2.30 6.58
CA GLY A 245 -8.71 1.83 7.31
C GLY A 245 -7.54 2.83 7.31
N LYS A 246 -6.70 2.74 8.33
CA LYS A 246 -5.45 3.52 8.49
C LYS A 246 -5.67 5.05 8.43
N THR A 247 -6.78 5.53 8.98
CA THR A 247 -7.11 6.97 9.03
C THR A 247 -6.09 7.80 9.84
N THR A 248 -5.42 7.19 10.82
CA THR A 248 -4.31 7.79 11.59
C THR A 248 -3.05 8.04 10.75
N SER A 249 -2.87 7.28 9.66
CA SER A 249 -1.77 7.47 8.70
C SER A 249 -2.17 8.39 7.52
N GLY A 250 -3.29 9.10 7.63
CA GLY A 250 -3.74 10.07 6.63
C GLY A 250 -4.65 9.51 5.53
N TYR A 251 -4.97 8.21 5.54
CA TYR A 251 -5.90 7.63 4.57
C TYR A 251 -7.34 8.07 4.84
N GLY A 252 -8.16 8.03 3.79
CA GLY A 252 -9.62 8.09 3.91
C GLY A 252 -10.22 9.48 4.10
N ARG A 253 -9.44 10.56 3.96
CA ARG A 253 -9.94 11.94 3.96
C ARG A 253 -10.60 12.30 2.64
N LEU A 254 -11.78 12.92 2.70
CA LEU A 254 -12.49 13.46 1.54
C LEU A 254 -12.88 14.92 1.81
N SER A 255 -12.52 15.85 0.92
CA SER A 255 -12.82 17.29 1.09
C SER A 255 -12.98 18.00 -0.26
N GLU A 256 -13.76 19.10 -0.30
CA GLU A 256 -13.99 19.88 -1.53
C GLU A 256 -12.76 20.71 -1.99
N GLY A 257 -11.67 20.71 -1.22
CA GLY A 257 -10.43 21.39 -1.61
C GLY A 257 -9.21 20.77 -0.96
N VAL A 258 -8.37 20.12 -1.79
CA VAL A 258 -6.91 20.25 -1.84
C VAL A 258 -6.48 19.78 -3.24
N ASP A 259 -5.69 20.59 -3.95
CA ASP A 259 -4.77 20.05 -4.97
C ASP A 259 -3.89 19.04 -4.24
N LEU A 260 -3.97 17.77 -4.64
CA LEU A 260 -3.15 16.69 -4.06
C LEU A 260 -1.70 17.20 -3.91
N PRO A 261 -1.08 17.18 -2.70
CA PRO A 261 0.35 17.03 -2.69
C PRO A 261 0.61 15.76 -3.47
N GLN A 262 1.22 15.89 -4.65
CA GLN A 262 1.63 14.77 -5.45
C GLN A 262 2.48 13.90 -4.53
N HIS A 263 1.94 12.77 -4.07
CA HIS A 263 2.81 11.70 -3.60
C HIS A 263 3.82 11.51 -4.73
N PRO A 264 5.14 11.53 -4.44
CA PRO A 264 6.14 11.38 -5.47
C PRO A 264 5.70 10.18 -6.29
N GLU A 265 5.45 10.40 -7.58
CA GLU A 265 5.21 9.31 -8.49
C GLU A 265 6.28 8.28 -8.16
N VAL A 266 5.85 7.08 -7.76
CA VAL A 266 6.73 5.93 -7.87
C VAL A 266 7.03 5.95 -9.36
N ARG A 267 8.19 6.52 -9.73
CA ARG A 267 8.72 6.44 -11.07
C ARG A 267 8.75 4.95 -11.31
N ALA A 268 7.74 4.46 -12.02
CA ALA A 268 7.79 3.18 -12.67
C ALA A 268 9.09 3.27 -13.45
N ALA A 269 10.12 2.59 -12.95
CA ALA A 269 11.39 2.49 -13.64
C ALA A 269 10.98 1.98 -15.01
N SER A 270 11.02 2.87 -16.01
CA SER A 270 10.56 2.55 -17.34
C SER A 270 11.28 1.25 -17.72
N LEU A 271 10.50 0.23 -18.01
CA LEU A 271 10.94 -0.88 -18.84
C LEU A 271 11.32 -0.26 -20.20
N ARG A 272 12.53 0.30 -20.27
CA ARG A 272 13.13 0.75 -21.52
C ARG A 272 13.63 -0.50 -22.21
N ASN A 273 13.00 -0.82 -23.33
CA ASN A 273 13.56 -1.68 -24.35
C ASN A 273 15.00 -1.21 -24.65
N PRO A 274 16.01 -2.09 -24.62
CA PRO A 274 17.38 -1.72 -24.93
C PRO A 274 17.55 -1.68 -26.45
N THR A 275 17.46 -0.49 -27.04
CA THR A 275 18.03 -0.20 -28.36
C THR A 275 19.28 0.66 -28.19
N ASN A 276 20.42 0.03 -28.46
CA ASN A 276 21.69 0.57 -28.93
C ASN A 276 22.09 1.98 -28.45
N GLN A 277 22.84 2.04 -27.35
CA GLN A 277 24.05 2.86 -27.28
C GLN A 277 25.16 2.06 -26.57
N SER A 278 26.24 1.85 -27.31
CA SER A 278 27.42 1.10 -26.91
C SER A 278 28.32 1.90 -25.95
N SER A 279 29.10 1.17 -25.14
CA SER A 279 30.23 1.59 -24.28
C SER A 279 29.84 2.26 -22.95
N VAL A 280 30.15 1.78 -21.75
CA VAL A 280 31.24 0.92 -21.24
C VAL A 280 30.67 -0.05 -20.19
N ILE A 281 30.90 -1.34 -20.36
CA ILE A 281 30.52 -2.38 -19.41
C ILE A 281 31.52 -2.34 -18.23
N SER A 282 31.10 -1.85 -17.07
CA SER A 282 31.73 -2.18 -15.80
C SER A 282 30.97 -3.37 -15.21
N SER A 283 31.39 -4.59 -15.53
CA SER A 283 30.83 -5.81 -14.98
C SER A 283 30.89 -5.79 -13.45
N LYS A 284 29.75 -6.01 -12.78
CA LYS A 284 29.65 -6.15 -11.33
C LYS A 284 30.54 -7.32 -10.88
N ARG A 285 31.51 -7.06 -10.00
CA ARG A 285 32.46 -8.09 -9.53
C ARG A 285 31.81 -8.99 -8.49
N THR A 286 32.13 -10.27 -8.55
CA THR A 286 31.68 -11.25 -7.55
C THR A 286 32.45 -11.05 -6.24
N SER A 287 31.79 -11.35 -5.12
CA SER A 287 32.43 -11.36 -3.80
C SER A 287 33.64 -12.31 -3.81
N GLY A 288 34.78 -11.86 -3.28
CA GLY A 288 36.06 -12.57 -3.33
C GLY A 288 36.98 -12.17 -4.48
N THR A 289 36.59 -11.24 -5.36
CA THR A 289 37.48 -10.76 -6.43
C THR A 289 38.64 -9.96 -5.82
N PRO A 290 39.92 -10.34 -6.03
CA PRO A 290 41.06 -9.60 -5.51
C PRO A 290 41.19 -8.25 -6.21
N THR A 291 41.43 -7.20 -5.44
CA THR A 291 41.71 -5.85 -5.95
C THR A 291 42.59 -5.09 -4.96
N THR A 292 43.06 -3.93 -5.39
CA THR A 292 44.02 -3.11 -4.66
C THR A 292 43.37 -1.75 -4.38
N VAL A 293 43.34 -1.35 -3.11
CA VAL A 293 42.67 -0.11 -2.67
C VAL A 293 43.62 0.76 -1.85
N ARG A 294 43.44 2.08 -1.92
CA ARG A 294 44.21 3.04 -1.12
C ARG A 294 43.44 3.42 0.13
N ILE A 295 44.06 3.39 1.30
CA ILE A 295 43.46 3.83 2.55
C ILE A 295 43.40 5.35 2.57
N VAL A 296 42.19 5.90 2.67
CA VAL A 296 41.93 7.35 2.68
C VAL A 296 41.43 7.87 4.03
N GLY A 297 40.99 6.97 4.93
CA GLY A 297 40.53 7.33 6.27
C GLY A 297 40.61 6.16 7.24
N VAL A 298 40.79 6.46 8.52
CA VAL A 298 40.77 5.47 9.61
C VAL A 298 39.43 5.56 10.32
N ARG A 299 38.78 4.41 10.54
CA ARG A 299 37.52 4.29 11.29
C ARG A 299 37.74 3.52 12.58
N GLU A 300 36.79 3.63 13.52
CA GLU A 300 36.82 2.89 14.80
C GLU A 300 36.86 1.36 14.59
N LYS A 301 36.23 0.86 13.51
CA LYS A 301 36.25 -0.56 13.09
C LYS A 301 36.52 -0.70 11.59
N GLY A 302 37.72 -0.31 11.13
CA GLY A 302 38.19 -0.53 9.75
C GLY A 302 38.76 0.71 9.08
N PHE A 303 38.65 0.79 7.76
CA PHE A 303 39.23 1.87 6.95
C PHE A 303 38.26 2.36 5.87
N ASP A 304 38.31 3.66 5.58
CA ASP A 304 37.81 4.21 4.32
C ASP A 304 38.85 3.98 3.24
N VAL A 305 38.42 3.48 2.08
CA VAL A 305 39.31 3.08 1.00
C VAL A 305 38.84 3.61 -0.35
N GLN A 306 39.79 3.86 -1.24
CA GLN A 306 39.56 4.39 -2.58
C GLN A 306 40.24 3.48 -3.61
N GLU A 307 39.45 2.90 -4.51
CA GLU A 307 39.92 2.15 -5.67
C GLU A 307 39.94 3.07 -6.90
N GLN A 308 40.90 2.90 -7.81
CA GLN A 308 40.97 3.73 -9.02
C GLN A 308 39.73 3.49 -9.90
N GLY A 309 39.02 4.57 -10.27
CA GLY A 309 37.85 4.50 -11.14
C GLY A 309 36.55 4.02 -10.47
N ARG A 310 36.53 3.90 -9.14
CA ARG A 310 35.32 3.55 -8.35
C ARG A 310 35.04 4.63 -7.30
N PRO A 311 33.81 4.75 -6.77
CA PRO A 311 33.55 5.64 -5.64
C PRO A 311 34.22 5.13 -4.36
N GLN A 312 34.36 6.03 -3.37
CA GLN A 312 34.93 5.69 -2.07
C GLN A 312 34.14 4.57 -1.38
N GLY A 313 34.84 3.57 -0.88
CA GLY A 313 34.29 2.40 -0.23
C GLY A 313 34.82 2.17 1.19
N THR A 314 34.44 1.04 1.77
CA THR A 314 34.81 0.69 3.15
C THR A 314 35.46 -0.68 3.25
N LEU A 315 36.49 -0.80 4.09
CA LEU A 315 37.19 -2.04 4.42
C LEU A 315 36.98 -2.33 5.90
N THR A 316 35.96 -3.14 6.20
CA THR A 316 35.51 -3.42 7.57
C THR A 316 35.39 -4.91 7.89
N VAL A 317 35.57 -5.78 6.89
CA VAL A 317 35.30 -7.21 7.00
C VAL A 317 36.61 -8.01 6.95
N GLY A 318 36.75 -9.00 7.84
CA GLY A 318 37.92 -9.89 7.92
C GLY A 318 39.03 -9.38 8.84
N ASN A 319 40.01 -10.25 9.12
CA ASN A 319 41.15 -9.92 9.98
C ASN A 319 42.30 -9.37 9.14
N ARG A 320 42.80 -8.18 9.51
CA ARG A 320 43.97 -7.57 8.87
C ARG A 320 45.19 -8.49 9.02
N PRO A 321 45.89 -8.83 7.92
CA PRO A 321 47.15 -9.56 7.99
C PRO A 321 48.19 -8.81 8.83
N ALA A 322 48.94 -9.51 9.68
CA ALA A 322 49.89 -8.91 10.63
C ALA A 322 51.08 -8.21 9.94
N ASP A 323 51.33 -8.55 8.68
CA ASP A 323 52.40 -8.05 7.80
C ASP A 323 52.02 -6.78 7.04
N VAL A 324 50.74 -6.37 7.03
CA VAL A 324 50.27 -5.20 6.26
C VAL A 324 50.21 -3.94 7.13
N GLN A 325 51.07 -2.97 6.84
CA GLN A 325 50.99 -1.63 7.41
C GLN A 325 49.82 -0.85 6.80
N ALA A 326 48.69 -0.80 7.52
CA ALA A 326 47.49 -0.06 7.12
C ALA A 326 47.50 1.38 7.69
N SER A 327 48.41 2.23 7.21
CA SER A 327 48.44 3.66 7.50
C SER A 327 47.76 4.48 6.40
N LEU A 328 47.33 5.70 6.75
CA LEU A 328 46.69 6.62 5.81
C LEU A 328 47.58 6.85 4.58
N GLY A 329 47.02 6.70 3.39
CA GLY A 329 47.71 6.87 2.12
C GLY A 329 48.34 5.60 1.55
N ASN A 330 48.45 4.50 2.32
CA ASN A 330 48.99 3.23 1.84
C ASN A 330 47.99 2.50 0.94
N THR A 331 48.54 1.72 0.02
CA THR A 331 47.79 0.86 -0.88
C THR A 331 47.86 -0.58 -0.35
N VAL A 332 46.71 -1.26 -0.25
CA VAL A 332 46.59 -2.60 0.32
C VAL A 332 45.77 -3.51 -0.58
N ASP A 333 46.14 -4.79 -0.63
CA ASP A 333 45.41 -5.82 -1.37
C ASP A 333 44.26 -6.37 -0.53
N VAL A 334 43.08 -6.38 -1.14
CA VAL A 334 41.80 -6.74 -0.51
C VAL A 334 40.96 -7.56 -1.47
N GLU A 335 39.88 -8.14 -0.98
CA GLU A 335 38.86 -8.77 -1.81
C GLU A 335 37.58 -7.93 -1.80
N VAL A 336 36.88 -7.88 -2.93
CA VAL A 336 35.54 -7.30 -3.00
C VAL A 336 34.60 -8.09 -2.08
N HIS A 337 33.93 -7.43 -1.15
CA HIS A 337 32.89 -8.03 -0.32
C HIS A 337 31.51 -7.80 -0.95
N ASN A 338 31.21 -6.54 -1.32
CA ASN A 338 30.00 -6.11 -2.02
C ASN A 338 30.35 -5.01 -3.03
N ASP A 339 30.19 -5.28 -4.34
CA ASP A 339 30.50 -4.33 -5.42
C ASP A 339 29.30 -3.40 -5.71
N ASP A 340 28.85 -2.67 -4.69
CA ASP A 340 27.82 -1.63 -4.85
C ASP A 340 28.39 -0.46 -5.68
N PRO A 341 27.70 -0.03 -6.75
CA PRO A 341 28.21 1.00 -7.66
C PRO A 341 28.29 2.40 -7.07
N GLN A 342 27.70 2.65 -5.89
CA GLN A 342 27.81 3.90 -5.15
C GLN A 342 28.66 3.78 -3.88
N ARG A 343 28.65 2.62 -3.20
CA ARG A 343 29.35 2.41 -1.92
C ARG A 343 29.97 1.02 -1.81
N PRO A 344 31.06 0.73 -2.53
CA PRO A 344 31.68 -0.59 -2.53
C PRO A 344 32.23 -0.96 -1.14
N GLN A 345 32.14 -2.25 -0.80
CA GLN A 345 32.67 -2.80 0.43
C GLN A 345 33.72 -3.86 0.12
N TYR A 346 34.79 -3.86 0.90
CA TYR A 346 35.95 -4.73 0.75
C TYR A 346 36.20 -5.52 2.04
N ARG A 347 36.91 -6.64 1.91
CA ARG A 347 37.33 -7.49 3.02
C ARG A 347 38.80 -7.86 2.91
N TRP A 348 39.42 -8.16 4.04
CA TRP A 348 40.76 -8.73 4.07
C TRP A 348 40.77 -10.17 3.48
N PRO A 349 41.81 -10.56 2.72
CA PRO A 349 41.92 -11.92 2.19
C PRO A 349 41.94 -12.96 3.32
N SER A 350 41.26 -14.08 3.13
CA SER A 350 41.23 -15.15 4.15
C SER A 350 42.58 -15.87 4.20
N GLN A 351 43.30 -15.78 5.33
CA GLN A 351 44.50 -16.59 5.57
C GLN A 351 44.11 -18.07 5.75
N LYS A 352 44.09 -18.85 4.66
CA LYS A 352 44.06 -20.32 4.75
C LYS A 352 45.51 -20.80 4.96
N PRO A 353 45.81 -21.63 5.99
CA PRO A 353 47.09 -22.32 6.04
C PRO A 353 47.19 -23.29 4.83
N PRO A 354 48.38 -23.52 4.27
CA PRO A 354 48.54 -24.34 3.08
C PRO A 354 48.10 -25.78 3.36
N LYS A 355 47.19 -26.31 2.54
CA LYS A 355 46.77 -27.72 2.56
C LYS A 355 47.98 -28.59 2.21
N GLN A 356 48.51 -29.34 3.19
CA GLN A 356 49.39 -30.47 2.92
C GLN A 356 48.66 -31.48 2.02
N ARG A 357 49.26 -31.79 0.87
CA ARG A 357 48.82 -32.90 0.01
C ARG A 357 49.06 -34.21 0.77
N ALA A 358 47.99 -34.83 1.24
CA ALA A 358 48.04 -36.23 1.67
C ALA A 358 48.25 -37.11 0.44
N ASP A 359 49.41 -37.74 0.38
CA ASP A 359 49.80 -38.73 -0.62
C ASP A 359 48.86 -39.95 -0.50
N ARG A 360 48.06 -40.20 -1.54
CA ARG A 360 47.21 -41.39 -1.61
C ARG A 360 48.09 -42.55 -2.06
N GLY A 361 48.51 -43.35 -1.10
CA GLY A 361 49.19 -44.62 -1.32
C GLY A 361 48.42 -45.53 -2.29
N ARG A 362 49.16 -46.11 -3.25
CA ARG A 362 48.71 -47.15 -4.18
C ARG A 362 48.18 -48.39 -3.45
N PRO A 363 47.21 -49.12 -4.03
CA PRO A 363 46.79 -50.41 -3.50
C PRO A 363 47.87 -51.46 -3.78
N ARG A 364 48.23 -52.26 -2.76
CA ARG A 364 48.99 -53.49 -2.96
C ARG A 364 48.03 -54.64 -3.29
N ARG A 365 48.54 -55.46 -4.21
CA ARG A 365 47.97 -56.65 -4.87
C ARG A 365 47.24 -57.62 -3.96
#